data_AF-A0A7X2J0Y6-F1
#
_entry.id   AF-A0A7X2J0Y6-F1
#
_cell.length_a   1.000
_cell.length_b   1.000
_cell.length_c   1.000
_cell.angle_alpha   90.00
_cell.angle_beta   90.00
_cell.angle_gamma   90.00
#
_symmetry.space_group_name_H-M   'P 1'
#
loop_
_entity.id
_entity.type
_entity.pdbx_description
1 polymer ?
#
loop_
_entity_poly.entity_id
_entity_poly.type
_entity_poly.pdbx_seq_one_letter_code
_entity_poly.pdbx_strand_id
1 'polypeptide(L)'
;MVQTWIKWKLVMRWKNQWNYLKFLKYIPSGNKLWIIAFGISLFNFGAIFFSTYFLFKVSLFNKNFLDSEFNGIILNLIGKMLLYASSNYSILWSLTFCIILIFSFVTGISSSKWQLHSIDKEWLLTNLKISPAKAKVYLYLESTVWYSKDFLLSYVPVLLALGLLTEIYWLQMVLVITLTFVLFIFTSLATSVFHNRYWTLQKHKHNFLFRVMFALSIRLTVGFLSFGCGKTLSSWMSDFPITSNDLDLVVYQNWINDGTNALMNLLSPVGIFLENPYLPHNLLAMLVSGNIKPLAILSISGTFLAFLLAAYFLSKYESDANKQKYYPFILVEKGLTVLTKPLGKHYSNVLFYHHIRTDYFFHRFPVLLGSLPFWLQLGLFSGLLSDISPKENIFFLILSFYLMFFVFFYVDSVYTNLQGVFSLDSEGKKILIHFMAKKNLWDVFKYKFRFFIILTFPLMLLGDVIFISFNQMDIRIGILTILMHAVAYLLFSLLVFLPSVVSPHFNFINIEQLDEYPDKKTLQDMVKFIILGCVIPCSMLPTALLITDMISFTSFIFFQWMGVSLMFLLTVMSIILWIRKKLIKISGIDSIYL
;
A
#
# COMPACT_ATOMS: atom_id res chain seq x y z
N MET A 1 -30.86 6.56 20.75
CA MET A 1 -29.69 6.00 21.51
C MET A 1 -28.57 5.51 20.59
N VAL A 2 -28.83 4.67 19.57
CA VAL A 2 -27.79 4.21 18.63
C VAL A 2 -27.30 5.33 17.70
N GLN A 3 -28.21 6.09 17.08
CA GLN A 3 -27.84 7.26 16.24
C GLN A 3 -27.04 8.30 17.03
N THR A 4 -27.42 8.57 18.29
CA THR A 4 -26.70 9.48 19.18
C THR A 4 -25.30 8.95 19.52
N TRP A 5 -25.14 7.63 19.67
CA TRP A 5 -23.82 7.02 19.87
C TRP A 5 -22.93 7.12 18.62
N ILE A 6 -23.47 6.83 17.43
CA ILE A 6 -22.73 6.97 16.17
C ILE A 6 -22.29 8.43 15.98
N LYS A 7 -23.22 9.39 16.17
CA LYS A 7 -22.91 10.82 16.09
C LYS A 7 -21.81 11.21 17.07
N TRP A 8 -21.92 10.81 18.33
CA TRP A 8 -20.90 11.09 19.34
C TRP A 8 -19.54 10.49 18.98
N LYS A 9 -19.49 9.24 18.51
CA LYS A 9 -18.24 8.56 18.16
C LYS A 9 -17.56 9.20 16.95
N LEU A 10 -18.33 9.57 15.92
CA LEU A 10 -17.80 10.30 14.76
C LEU A 10 -17.23 11.66 15.17
N VAL A 11 -17.93 12.39 16.05
CA VAL A 11 -17.43 13.67 16.61
C VAL A 11 -16.15 13.47 17.41
N MET A 12 -16.06 12.42 18.23
CA MET A 12 -14.87 12.10 19.01
C MET A 12 -13.68 11.67 18.13
N ARG A 13 -13.91 10.84 17.11
CA ARG A 13 -12.87 10.49 16.12
C ARG A 13 -12.36 11.74 15.41
N TRP A 14 -13.27 12.60 14.98
CA TRP A 14 -12.91 13.85 14.34
C TRP A 14 -12.10 14.73 15.30
N LYS A 15 -12.59 14.95 16.53
CA LYS A 15 -11.88 15.73 17.55
C LYS A 15 -10.48 15.17 17.83
N ASN A 16 -10.34 13.85 17.96
CA ASN A 16 -9.06 13.21 18.19
C ASN A 16 -8.10 13.43 17.02
N GLN A 17 -8.55 13.32 15.76
CA GLN A 17 -7.70 13.54 14.60
C GLN A 17 -7.02 14.92 14.60
N TRP A 18 -7.72 15.97 15.05
CA TRP A 18 -7.24 17.35 15.01
C TRP A 18 -6.56 17.81 16.31
N ASN A 19 -6.96 17.28 17.46
CA ASN A 19 -6.39 17.66 18.76
C ASN A 19 -4.92 17.27 18.91
N TYR A 20 -4.43 16.28 18.15
CA TYR A 20 -3.04 15.82 18.22
C TYR A 20 -2.07 16.59 17.30
N LEU A 21 -2.55 17.53 16.49
CA LEU A 21 -1.65 18.47 15.80
C LEU A 21 -1.04 19.41 16.84
N LYS A 22 0.28 19.29 17.07
CA LYS A 22 1.03 20.04 18.09
C LYS A 22 0.77 21.56 18.08
N PHE A 23 0.45 22.12 16.92
CA PHE A 23 0.16 23.55 16.74
C PHE A 23 -1.20 23.97 17.34
N LEU A 24 -2.17 23.06 17.39
CA LEU A 24 -3.54 23.34 17.84
C LEU A 24 -3.74 23.09 19.35
N LYS A 25 -2.80 22.42 20.01
CA LYS A 25 -2.86 22.07 21.45
C LYS A 25 -2.91 23.30 22.37
N TYR A 26 -2.45 24.46 21.89
CA TYR A 26 -2.37 25.71 22.67
C TYR A 26 -3.51 26.70 22.43
N ILE A 27 -4.48 26.36 21.57
CA ILE A 27 -5.61 27.25 21.28
C ILE A 27 -6.76 26.91 22.24
N PRO A 28 -7.14 27.81 23.17
CA PRO A 28 -8.15 27.54 24.20
C PRO A 28 -9.57 27.29 23.63
N SER A 29 -9.81 27.60 22.36
CA SER A 29 -11.08 27.34 21.65
C SER A 29 -11.10 26.01 20.89
N GLY A 30 -10.69 24.91 21.53
CA GLY A 30 -10.66 23.56 20.93
C GLY A 30 -12.01 23.08 20.37
N ASN A 31 -13.14 23.64 20.84
CA ASN A 31 -14.47 23.33 20.31
C ASN A 31 -14.78 24.00 18.96
N LYS A 32 -14.03 25.03 18.53
CA LYS A 32 -14.23 25.73 17.24
C LYS A 32 -13.28 25.27 16.13
N LEU A 33 -12.27 24.44 16.44
CA LEU A 33 -11.32 23.90 15.46
C LEU A 33 -12.00 23.00 14.40
N TRP A 34 -13.15 22.41 14.72
CA TRP A 34 -13.93 21.63 13.76
C TRP A 34 -14.42 22.47 12.57
N ILE A 35 -14.73 23.75 12.80
CA ILE A 35 -15.20 24.68 11.77
C ILE A 35 -14.09 24.97 10.75
N ILE A 36 -12.86 25.13 11.24
CA ILE A 36 -11.68 25.34 10.38
C ILE A 36 -11.39 24.07 9.58
N ALA A 37 -11.44 22.89 10.20
CA ALA A 37 -11.28 21.62 9.51
C ALA A 37 -12.34 21.39 8.42
N PHE A 38 -13.59 21.75 8.72
CA PHE A 38 -14.68 21.71 7.73
C PHE A 38 -14.45 22.71 6.60
N GLY A 39 -14.01 23.94 6.91
CA GLY A 39 -13.63 24.95 5.91
C GLY A 39 -12.50 24.48 4.99
N ILE A 40 -11.45 23.84 5.53
CA ILE A 40 -10.37 23.23 4.74
C ILE A 40 -10.92 22.12 3.84
N SER A 41 -11.84 21.29 4.35
CA SER A 41 -12.43 20.23 3.53
C SER A 41 -13.29 20.76 2.37
N LEU A 42 -14.03 21.87 2.58
CA LEU A 42 -14.78 22.55 1.54
C LEU A 42 -13.87 23.21 0.51
N PHE A 43 -12.77 23.84 0.96
CA PHE A 43 -11.77 24.37 0.06
C PHE A 43 -11.15 23.26 -0.80
N ASN A 44 -10.80 22.12 -0.20
CA ASN A 44 -10.30 20.95 -0.91
C ASN A 44 -11.33 20.41 -1.92
N PHE A 45 -12.61 20.36 -1.56
CA PHE A 45 -13.69 19.99 -2.49
C PHE A 45 -13.67 20.89 -3.74
N GLY A 46 -13.64 22.21 -3.54
CA GLY A 46 -13.57 23.17 -4.64
C GLY A 46 -12.28 23.04 -5.46
N ALA A 47 -11.14 22.91 -4.80
CA ALA A 47 -9.85 22.73 -5.46
C ALA A 47 -9.82 21.46 -6.32
N ILE A 48 -10.32 20.33 -5.81
CA ILE A 48 -10.41 19.07 -6.57
C ILE A 48 -11.34 19.24 -7.77
N PHE A 49 -12.50 19.87 -7.59
CA PHE A 49 -13.44 20.15 -8.68
C PHE A 49 -12.81 20.99 -9.79
N PHE A 50 -12.25 22.16 -9.46
CA PHE A 50 -11.67 23.06 -10.45
C PHE A 50 -10.41 22.48 -11.10
N SER A 51 -9.55 21.79 -10.34
CA SER A 51 -8.36 21.15 -10.88
C SER A 51 -8.69 20.00 -11.83
N THR A 52 -9.65 19.13 -11.49
CA THR A 52 -10.08 18.06 -12.39
C THR A 52 -10.79 18.59 -13.63
N TYR A 53 -11.66 19.60 -13.48
CA TYR A 53 -12.30 20.25 -14.63
C TYR A 53 -11.26 20.85 -15.58
N PHE A 54 -10.31 21.64 -15.06
CA PHE A 54 -9.28 22.28 -15.87
C PHE A 54 -8.34 21.25 -16.51
N LEU A 55 -7.89 20.25 -15.74
CA LEU A 55 -7.01 19.20 -16.22
C LEU A 55 -7.64 18.49 -17.41
N PHE A 56 -8.87 17.98 -17.27
CA PHE A 56 -9.52 17.26 -18.37
C PHE A 56 -9.88 18.18 -19.54
N LYS A 57 -10.31 19.42 -19.29
CA LYS A 57 -10.60 20.38 -20.38
C LYS A 57 -9.36 20.66 -21.23
N VAL A 58 -8.21 20.83 -20.59
CA VAL A 58 -6.94 21.14 -21.26
C VAL A 58 -6.29 19.90 -21.88
N SER A 59 -6.46 18.71 -21.30
CA SER A 59 -5.78 17.49 -21.76
C SER A 59 -6.63 16.59 -22.68
N LEU A 60 -7.90 16.33 -22.33
CA LEU A 60 -8.77 15.37 -23.03
C LEU A 60 -9.69 16.02 -24.05
N PHE A 61 -10.11 17.27 -23.80
CA PHE A 61 -11.08 17.97 -24.64
C PHE A 61 -10.44 19.08 -25.50
N ASN A 62 -9.10 19.16 -25.53
CA ASN A 62 -8.36 20.12 -26.32
C ASN A 62 -7.72 19.43 -27.53
N LYS A 63 -8.27 19.66 -28.73
CA LYS A 63 -7.77 19.08 -29.98
C LYS A 63 -6.31 19.46 -30.25
N ASN A 64 -5.94 20.72 -30.00
CA ASN A 64 -4.57 21.20 -30.22
C ASN A 64 -3.53 20.50 -29.34
N PHE A 65 -3.93 20.03 -28.14
CA PHE A 65 -3.03 19.27 -27.26
C PHE A 65 -2.94 17.80 -27.67
N LEU A 66 -4.06 17.21 -28.09
CA LEU A 66 -4.10 15.82 -28.54
C LEU A 66 -3.34 15.59 -29.86
N ASP A 67 -3.31 16.58 -30.75
CA ASP A 67 -2.58 16.53 -32.02
C ASP A 67 -1.08 16.88 -31.86
N SER A 68 -0.60 17.17 -30.64
CA SER A 68 0.81 17.52 -30.40
C SER A 68 1.71 16.29 -30.29
N GLU A 69 2.90 16.37 -30.91
CA GLU A 69 3.91 15.33 -30.77
C GLU A 69 4.57 15.41 -29.38
N PHE A 70 4.42 14.34 -28.60
CA PHE A 70 4.99 14.25 -27.27
C PHE A 70 6.41 13.65 -27.32
N ASN A 71 7.40 14.42 -26.89
CA ASN A 71 8.76 13.94 -26.74
C ASN A 71 8.89 13.08 -25.46
N GLY A 72 9.11 11.78 -25.63
CA GLY A 72 9.40 10.83 -24.55
C GLY A 72 8.31 9.77 -24.33
N ILE A 73 8.73 8.59 -23.85
CA ILE A 73 7.86 7.39 -23.74
C ILE A 73 6.64 7.64 -22.87
N ILE A 74 6.82 8.21 -21.67
CA ILE A 74 5.72 8.42 -20.72
C ILE A 74 4.71 9.42 -21.29
N LEU A 75 5.18 10.51 -21.90
CA LEU A 75 4.31 11.53 -22.47
C LEU A 75 3.58 11.02 -23.72
N ASN A 76 4.24 10.25 -24.58
CA ASN A 76 3.62 9.63 -25.76
C ASN A 76 2.59 8.56 -25.36
N LEU A 77 2.89 7.75 -24.34
CA LEU A 77 1.95 6.78 -23.77
C LEU A 77 0.73 7.46 -23.14
N ILE A 78 0.94 8.53 -22.37
CA ILE A 78 -0.14 9.36 -21.83
C ILE A 78 -0.96 9.96 -22.99
N GLY A 79 -0.30 10.53 -24.01
CA GLY A 79 -0.95 11.09 -25.20
C GLY A 79 -1.86 10.09 -25.91
N LYS A 80 -1.36 8.88 -26.19
CA LYS A 80 -2.16 7.79 -26.79
C LYS A 80 -3.34 7.37 -25.90
N MET A 81 -3.15 7.28 -24.58
CA MET A 81 -4.25 7.00 -23.66
C MET A 81 -5.28 8.13 -23.59
N LEU A 82 -4.83 9.39 -23.63
CA LEU A 82 -5.71 10.56 -23.65
C LEU A 82 -6.53 10.62 -24.95
N LEU A 83 -5.90 10.35 -26.11
CA LEU A 83 -6.56 10.22 -27.41
C LEU A 83 -7.64 9.13 -27.39
N TYR A 84 -7.30 7.96 -26.84
CA TYR A 84 -8.24 6.86 -26.69
C TYR A 84 -9.42 7.22 -25.76
N ALA A 85 -9.14 7.87 -24.64
CA ALA A 85 -10.18 8.30 -23.69
C ALA A 85 -11.05 9.45 -24.22
N SER A 86 -10.48 10.34 -25.05
CA SER A 86 -11.19 11.43 -25.72
C SER A 86 -12.18 10.88 -26.75
N SER A 87 -11.77 9.88 -27.54
CA SER A 87 -12.65 9.22 -28.51
C SER A 87 -13.73 8.36 -27.85
N ASN A 88 -13.47 7.82 -26.65
CA ASN A 88 -14.40 6.96 -25.91
C ASN A 88 -14.64 7.45 -24.47
N TYR A 89 -15.42 8.52 -24.31
CA TYR A 89 -15.71 9.12 -22.99
C TYR A 89 -16.36 8.15 -21.98
N SER A 90 -17.01 7.08 -22.44
CA SER A 90 -17.56 6.03 -21.57
C SER A 90 -16.48 5.32 -20.74
N ILE A 91 -15.24 5.28 -21.23
CA ILE A 91 -14.11 4.65 -20.55
C ILE A 91 -13.68 5.48 -19.33
N LEU A 92 -13.78 6.81 -19.41
CA LEU A 92 -13.51 7.70 -18.26
C LEU A 92 -14.52 7.45 -17.13
N TRP A 93 -15.79 7.30 -17.48
CA TRP A 93 -16.84 6.94 -16.53
C TRP A 93 -16.62 5.54 -15.94
N SER A 94 -16.31 4.55 -16.78
CA SER A 94 -15.98 3.19 -16.34
C SER A 94 -14.81 3.18 -15.35
N LEU A 95 -13.72 3.89 -15.66
CA LEU A 95 -12.52 3.96 -14.85
C LEU A 95 -12.79 4.65 -13.50
N THR A 96 -13.52 5.77 -13.50
CA THR A 96 -13.89 6.45 -12.24
C THR A 96 -14.78 5.59 -11.35
N PHE A 97 -15.78 4.90 -11.92
CA PHE A 97 -16.61 3.97 -11.15
C PHE A 97 -15.84 2.73 -10.68
N CYS A 98 -14.87 2.25 -11.45
CA CYS A 98 -13.98 1.16 -11.04
C CYS A 98 -13.14 1.58 -9.82
N ILE A 99 -12.57 2.78 -9.81
CA ILE A 99 -11.83 3.33 -8.67
C ILE A 99 -12.73 3.44 -7.42
N ILE A 100 -13.95 3.97 -7.57
CA ILE A 100 -14.92 4.09 -6.47
C ILE A 100 -15.29 2.71 -5.91
N LEU A 101 -15.48 1.72 -6.78
CA LEU A 101 -15.79 0.34 -6.40
C LEU A 101 -14.61 -0.31 -5.67
N ILE A 102 -13.37 -0.15 -6.15
CA ILE A 102 -12.18 -0.63 -5.42
C ILE A 102 -12.10 0.03 -4.04
N PHE A 103 -12.36 1.34 -3.96
CA PHE A 103 -12.39 2.07 -2.69
C PHE A 103 -13.47 1.53 -1.75
N SER A 104 -14.64 1.12 -2.25
CA SER A 104 -15.68 0.52 -1.41
C SER A 104 -15.26 -0.84 -0.82
N PHE A 105 -14.55 -1.68 -1.58
CA PHE A 105 -13.95 -2.92 -1.06
C PHE A 105 -12.91 -2.63 0.04
N VAL A 106 -12.03 -1.65 -0.17
CA VAL A 106 -10.99 -1.28 0.81
C VAL A 106 -11.63 -0.76 2.11
N THR A 107 -12.66 0.09 2.01
CA THR A 107 -13.37 0.63 3.18
C THR A 107 -14.13 -0.45 3.96
N GLY A 108 -14.67 -1.46 3.29
CA GLY A 108 -15.30 -2.58 3.98
C GLY A 108 -14.29 -3.49 4.69
N ILE A 109 -13.13 -3.71 4.09
CA ILE A 109 -12.01 -4.43 4.74
C ILE A 109 -11.53 -3.66 5.98
N SER A 110 -11.32 -2.34 5.88
CA SER A 110 -10.87 -1.52 7.02
C SER A 110 -11.93 -1.46 8.13
N SER A 111 -13.21 -1.31 7.78
CA SER A 111 -14.35 -1.39 8.69
C SER A 111 -14.37 -2.69 9.49
N SER A 112 -14.11 -3.81 8.81
CA SER A 112 -14.04 -5.12 9.44
C SER A 112 -12.83 -5.28 10.38
N LYS A 113 -11.64 -4.82 9.99
CA LYS A 113 -10.45 -4.78 10.86
C LYS A 113 -10.69 -3.92 12.10
N TRP A 114 -11.34 -2.76 11.92
CA TRP A 114 -11.67 -1.87 13.01
C TRP A 114 -12.55 -2.59 14.05
N GLN A 115 -13.61 -3.26 13.60
CA GLN A 115 -14.52 -4.00 14.46
C GLN A 115 -13.80 -5.10 15.25
N LEU A 116 -12.89 -5.85 14.60
CA LEU A 116 -12.16 -6.97 15.21
C LEU A 116 -11.26 -6.53 16.39
N HIS A 117 -10.69 -5.33 16.32
CA HIS A 117 -9.75 -4.81 17.31
C HIS A 117 -10.34 -3.73 18.23
N SER A 118 -11.65 -3.45 18.12
CA SER A 118 -12.33 -2.44 18.92
C SER A 118 -12.75 -2.95 20.31
N ILE A 119 -12.41 -2.19 21.36
CA ILE A 119 -12.95 -2.36 22.73
C ILE A 119 -14.44 -1.96 22.78
N ASP A 120 -14.88 -1.12 21.83
CA ASP A 120 -16.24 -0.60 21.74
C ASP A 120 -17.31 -1.70 21.64
N LYS A 121 -16.96 -2.89 21.12
CA LYS A 121 -17.89 -4.04 21.10
C LYS A 121 -18.34 -4.43 22.50
N GLU A 122 -17.41 -4.56 23.45
CA GLU A 122 -17.72 -4.94 24.83
C GLU A 122 -18.47 -3.83 25.54
N TRP A 123 -18.14 -2.58 25.25
CA TRP A 123 -18.86 -1.41 25.78
C TRP A 123 -20.30 -1.33 25.27
N LEU A 124 -20.55 -1.62 23.99
CA LEU A 124 -21.90 -1.64 23.39
C LEU A 124 -22.75 -2.76 23.98
N LEU A 125 -22.15 -3.95 24.20
CA LEU A 125 -22.83 -5.09 24.81
C LEU A 125 -23.23 -4.80 26.26
N THR A 126 -22.33 -4.21 27.04
CA THR A 126 -22.55 -3.95 28.47
C THR A 126 -23.51 -2.78 28.71
N ASN A 127 -23.33 -1.66 28.00
CA ASN A 127 -24.08 -0.43 28.28
C ASN A 127 -25.41 -0.32 27.51
N LEU A 128 -25.47 -0.78 26.27
CA LEU A 128 -26.69 -0.68 25.45
C LEU A 128 -27.53 -1.96 25.45
N LYS A 129 -27.04 -3.05 26.04
CA LYS A 129 -27.71 -4.38 26.09
C LYS A 129 -28.18 -4.87 24.71
N ILE A 130 -27.42 -4.55 23.67
CA ILE A 130 -27.70 -4.94 22.29
C ILE A 130 -27.16 -6.36 22.03
N SER A 131 -27.81 -7.13 21.14
CA SER A 131 -27.31 -8.45 20.76
C SER A 131 -25.94 -8.37 20.04
N PRO A 132 -25.06 -9.39 20.16
CA PRO A 132 -23.72 -9.35 19.58
C PRO A 132 -23.70 -9.21 18.06
N ALA A 133 -24.71 -9.73 17.36
CA ALA A 133 -24.85 -9.54 15.91
C ALA A 133 -25.15 -8.08 15.55
N LYS A 134 -26.08 -7.44 16.27
CA LYS A 134 -26.43 -6.03 16.06
C LYS A 134 -25.26 -5.09 16.41
N ALA A 135 -24.53 -5.37 17.49
CA ALA A 135 -23.33 -4.61 17.86
C ALA A 135 -22.25 -4.62 16.76
N LYS A 136 -22.03 -5.77 16.08
CA LYS A 136 -21.10 -5.86 14.95
C LYS A 136 -21.55 -4.98 13.78
N VAL A 137 -22.82 -5.06 13.39
CA VAL A 137 -23.37 -4.25 12.29
C VAL A 137 -23.26 -2.75 12.59
N TYR A 138 -23.48 -2.32 13.83
CA TYR A 138 -23.32 -0.92 14.20
C TYR A 138 -21.87 -0.42 14.14
N LEU A 139 -20.90 -1.27 14.49
CA LEU A 139 -19.48 -0.94 14.32
C LEU A 139 -19.09 -0.87 12.83
N TYR A 140 -19.67 -1.72 11.97
CA TYR A 140 -19.47 -1.62 10.53
C TYR A 140 -20.06 -0.32 9.98
N LEU A 141 -21.30 0.00 10.33
CA LEU A 141 -21.95 1.23 9.88
C LEU A 141 -21.20 2.48 10.34
N GLU A 142 -20.75 2.54 11.59
CA GLU A 142 -20.00 3.68 12.11
C GLU A 142 -18.70 3.92 11.33
N SER A 143 -17.96 2.86 11.01
CA SER A 143 -16.72 2.96 10.24
C SER A 143 -16.97 3.24 8.75
N THR A 144 -17.98 2.61 8.12
CA THR A 144 -18.36 2.92 6.74
C THR A 144 -18.83 4.37 6.59
N VAL A 145 -19.62 4.89 7.54
CA VAL A 145 -20.03 6.30 7.55
C VAL A 145 -18.82 7.22 7.73
N TRP A 146 -17.84 6.85 8.56
CA TRP A 146 -16.60 7.61 8.69
C TRP A 146 -15.85 7.74 7.36
N TYR A 147 -15.70 6.64 6.61
CA TYR A 147 -15.03 6.66 5.30
C TYR A 147 -15.86 7.31 4.19
N SER A 148 -17.17 7.43 4.36
CA SER A 148 -18.05 8.10 3.38
C SER A 148 -17.70 9.58 3.18
N LYS A 149 -17.03 10.22 4.16
CA LYS A 149 -16.53 11.59 4.03
C LYS A 149 -15.57 11.74 2.85
N ASP A 150 -14.68 10.76 2.63
CA ASP A 150 -13.67 10.81 1.58
C ASP A 150 -14.35 10.62 0.21
N PHE A 151 -15.44 9.85 0.16
CA PHE A 151 -16.27 9.78 -1.03
C PHE A 151 -16.92 11.12 -1.37
N LEU A 152 -17.55 11.75 -0.38
CA LEU A 152 -18.23 13.03 -0.56
C LEU A 152 -17.26 14.17 -0.90
N LEU A 153 -16.09 14.20 -0.27
CA LEU A 153 -15.13 15.29 -0.41
C LEU A 153 -14.17 15.13 -1.59
N SER A 154 -13.93 13.90 -2.06
CA SER A 154 -12.95 13.63 -3.12
C SER A 154 -13.57 13.11 -4.42
N TYR A 155 -14.54 12.18 -4.38
CA TYR A 155 -15.09 11.60 -5.61
C TYR A 155 -16.27 12.39 -6.18
N VAL A 156 -17.14 12.97 -5.34
CA VAL A 156 -18.25 13.81 -5.83
C VAL A 156 -17.76 15.01 -6.67
N PRO A 157 -16.73 15.77 -6.26
CA PRO A 157 -16.12 16.80 -7.12
C PRO A 157 -15.71 16.29 -8.50
N VAL A 158 -15.08 15.12 -8.56
CA VAL A 158 -14.61 14.52 -9.82
C VAL A 158 -15.78 14.12 -10.72
N LEU A 159 -16.82 13.51 -10.15
CA LEU A 159 -18.03 13.16 -10.90
C LEU A 159 -18.73 14.42 -11.44
N LEU A 160 -18.82 15.49 -10.63
CA LEU A 160 -19.41 16.77 -11.07
C LEU A 160 -18.58 17.42 -12.19
N ALA A 161 -17.25 17.43 -12.08
CA ALA A 161 -16.37 17.97 -13.10
C ALA A 161 -16.51 17.19 -14.43
N LEU A 162 -16.52 15.85 -14.37
CA LEU A 162 -16.76 15.01 -15.54
C LEU A 162 -18.15 15.22 -16.12
N GLY A 163 -19.18 15.30 -15.28
CA GLY A 163 -20.57 15.51 -15.73
C GLY A 163 -20.78 16.82 -16.48
N LEU A 164 -20.10 17.89 -16.04
CA LEU A 164 -20.10 19.16 -16.76
C LEU A 164 -19.33 19.09 -18.08
N LEU A 165 -18.24 18.34 -18.15
CA LEU A 165 -17.43 18.21 -19.37
C LEU A 165 -18.09 17.31 -20.43
N THR A 166 -18.82 16.27 -20.00
CA THR A 166 -19.55 15.37 -20.89
C THR A 166 -21.01 15.80 -21.11
N GLU A 167 -21.37 17.01 -20.69
CA GLU A 167 -22.69 17.63 -20.90
C GLU A 167 -23.88 16.80 -20.40
N ILE A 168 -23.73 16.11 -19.26
CA ILE A 168 -24.81 15.31 -18.67
C ILE A 168 -25.84 16.22 -18.01
N TYR A 169 -27.12 15.91 -18.23
CA TYR A 169 -28.22 16.63 -17.61
C TYR A 169 -28.17 16.54 -16.07
N TRP A 170 -28.44 17.65 -15.38
CA TRP A 170 -28.26 17.77 -13.92
C TRP A 170 -29.06 16.73 -13.12
N LEU A 171 -30.29 16.38 -13.53
CA LEU A 171 -31.07 15.34 -12.86
C LEU A 171 -30.40 13.96 -12.96
N GLN A 172 -29.85 13.65 -14.13
CA GLN A 172 -29.12 12.40 -14.34
C GLN A 172 -27.84 12.37 -13.49
N MET A 173 -27.15 13.50 -13.35
CA MET A 173 -26.00 13.63 -12.44
C MET A 173 -26.36 13.37 -10.97
N VAL A 174 -27.46 13.94 -10.48
CA VAL A 174 -27.95 13.68 -9.11
C VAL A 174 -28.29 12.21 -8.94
N LEU A 175 -28.94 11.59 -9.92
CA LEU A 175 -29.26 10.16 -9.89
C LEU A 175 -28.00 9.28 -9.86
N VAL A 176 -27.00 9.58 -10.69
CA VAL A 176 -25.73 8.83 -10.74
C VAL A 176 -24.96 8.97 -9.42
N ILE A 177 -24.87 10.18 -8.86
CA ILE A 177 -24.17 10.41 -7.57
C ILE A 177 -24.89 9.69 -6.42
N THR A 178 -26.22 9.73 -6.39
CA THR A 178 -26.98 9.03 -5.33
C THR A 178 -26.86 7.52 -5.46
N LEU A 179 -26.98 6.96 -6.67
CA LEU A 179 -26.88 5.52 -6.91
C LEU A 179 -25.46 5.00 -6.61
N THR A 180 -24.42 5.74 -7.01
CA THR A 180 -23.02 5.40 -6.70
C THR A 180 -22.75 5.42 -5.20
N PHE A 181 -23.28 6.42 -4.47
CA PHE A 181 -23.16 6.49 -3.01
C PHE A 181 -23.85 5.30 -2.31
N VAL A 182 -25.04 4.94 -2.77
CA VAL A 182 -25.78 3.79 -2.25
C VAL A 182 -25.03 2.48 -2.50
N LEU A 183 -24.52 2.27 -3.73
CA LEU A 183 -23.67 1.12 -4.06
C LEU A 183 -22.40 1.09 -3.21
N PHE A 184 -21.75 2.24 -2.98
CA PHE A 184 -20.58 2.35 -2.13
C PHE A 184 -20.86 1.85 -0.70
N ILE A 185 -21.95 2.31 -0.07
CA ILE A 185 -22.32 1.88 1.28
C ILE A 185 -22.63 0.37 1.31
N PHE A 186 -23.44 -0.12 0.37
CA PHE A 186 -23.84 -1.53 0.35
C PHE A 186 -22.67 -2.47 0.12
N THR A 187 -21.81 -2.17 -0.85
CA THR A 187 -20.61 -2.97 -1.13
C THR A 187 -19.64 -2.94 0.05
N SER A 188 -19.43 -1.79 0.70
CA SER A 188 -18.59 -1.67 1.91
C SER A 188 -19.13 -2.51 3.08
N LEU A 189 -20.45 -2.51 3.31
CA LEU A 189 -21.07 -3.32 4.36
C LEU A 189 -21.03 -4.82 4.05
N ALA A 190 -21.32 -5.21 2.81
CA ALA A 190 -21.27 -6.63 2.43
C ALA A 190 -19.84 -7.17 2.55
N THR A 191 -18.85 -6.42 2.05
CA THR A 191 -17.44 -6.79 2.14
C THR A 191 -16.94 -6.84 3.58
N SER A 192 -17.40 -5.97 4.48
CA SER A 192 -17.01 -6.02 5.90
C SER A 192 -17.51 -7.30 6.60
N VAL A 193 -18.74 -7.74 6.27
CA VAL A 193 -19.33 -9.00 6.76
C VAL A 193 -18.56 -10.21 6.21
N PHE A 194 -18.32 -10.27 4.90
CA PHE A 194 -17.53 -11.35 4.28
C PHE A 194 -16.12 -11.44 4.85
N HIS A 195 -15.44 -10.30 4.97
CA HIS A 195 -14.08 -10.24 5.48
C HIS A 195 -14.01 -10.67 6.96
N ASN A 196 -14.97 -10.25 7.80
CA ASN A 196 -15.00 -10.71 9.19
C ASN A 196 -15.24 -12.22 9.26
N ARG A 197 -16.18 -12.73 8.47
CA ARG A 197 -16.48 -14.17 8.44
C ARG A 197 -15.26 -14.97 7.98
N TYR A 198 -14.62 -14.54 6.91
CA TYR A 198 -13.37 -15.11 6.44
C TYR A 198 -12.39 -15.25 7.59
N TRP A 199 -12.14 -14.19 8.37
CA TRP A 199 -11.22 -14.23 9.51
C TRP A 199 -11.58 -15.22 10.60
N THR A 200 -12.86 -15.30 10.96
CA THR A 200 -13.31 -16.27 11.97
C THR A 200 -13.07 -17.71 11.53
N LEU A 201 -13.31 -18.01 10.24
CA LEU A 201 -13.11 -19.34 9.67
C LEU A 201 -11.62 -19.72 9.59
N GLN A 202 -10.72 -18.75 9.46
CA GLN A 202 -9.28 -19.00 9.39
C GLN A 202 -8.72 -19.63 10.66
N LYS A 203 -9.40 -19.55 11.82
CA LYS A 203 -8.93 -20.17 13.08
C LYS A 203 -8.94 -21.70 13.05
N HIS A 204 -9.45 -22.32 11.98
CA HIS A 204 -9.43 -23.76 11.74
C HIS A 204 -8.30 -24.19 10.81
N LYS A 205 -7.71 -25.36 11.08
CA LYS A 205 -6.52 -25.89 10.38
C LYS A 205 -6.67 -25.90 8.84
N HIS A 206 -7.74 -26.50 8.31
CA HIS A 206 -7.92 -26.61 6.86
C HIS A 206 -8.08 -25.25 6.18
N ASN A 207 -8.84 -24.34 6.78
CA ASN A 207 -9.03 -22.99 6.24
C ASN A 207 -7.73 -22.20 6.28
N PHE A 208 -6.96 -22.30 7.37
CA PHE A 208 -5.63 -21.70 7.47
C PHE A 208 -4.69 -22.20 6.38
N LEU A 209 -4.61 -23.52 6.18
CA LEU A 209 -3.78 -24.12 5.14
C LEU A 209 -4.23 -23.68 3.74
N PHE A 210 -5.53 -23.69 3.48
CA PHE A 210 -6.08 -23.17 2.23
C PHE A 210 -5.67 -21.71 2.00
N ARG A 211 -5.74 -20.87 3.03
CA ARG A 211 -5.30 -19.48 2.96
C ARG A 211 -3.81 -19.36 2.65
N VAL A 212 -2.94 -20.17 3.26
CA VAL A 212 -1.50 -20.19 2.95
C VAL A 212 -1.30 -20.54 1.48
N MET A 213 -1.92 -21.63 1.01
CA MET A 213 -1.78 -22.12 -0.37
C MET A 213 -2.32 -21.12 -1.38
N PHE A 214 -3.49 -20.54 -1.12
CA PHE A 214 -4.10 -19.52 -1.97
C PHE A 214 -3.29 -18.22 -1.98
N ALA A 215 -2.75 -17.81 -0.84
CA ALA A 215 -1.86 -16.65 -0.75
C ALA A 215 -0.57 -16.88 -1.55
N LEU A 216 0.01 -18.08 -1.49
CA LEU A 216 1.19 -18.46 -2.25
C LEU A 216 0.88 -18.53 -3.75
N SER A 217 -0.25 -19.14 -4.15
CA SER A 217 -0.62 -19.29 -5.55
C SER A 217 -0.82 -17.92 -6.21
N ILE A 218 -1.53 -16.98 -5.57
CA ILE A 218 -1.67 -15.61 -6.09
C ILE A 218 -0.30 -14.95 -6.29
N ARG A 219 0.60 -15.08 -5.33
CA ARG A 219 1.95 -14.49 -5.40
C ARG A 219 2.77 -15.06 -6.55
N LEU A 220 2.75 -16.38 -6.71
CA LEU A 220 3.44 -17.06 -7.81
C LEU A 220 2.82 -16.68 -9.17
N THR A 221 1.48 -16.60 -9.26
CA THR A 221 0.81 -16.13 -10.48
C THR A 221 1.19 -14.69 -10.80
N VAL A 222 1.25 -13.79 -9.82
CA VAL A 222 1.69 -12.40 -10.03
C VAL A 222 3.14 -12.34 -10.49
N GLY A 223 4.04 -13.09 -9.86
CA GLY A 223 5.44 -13.17 -10.28
C GLY A 223 5.62 -13.76 -11.69
N PHE A 224 4.82 -14.77 -12.05
CA PHE A 224 4.84 -15.35 -13.39
C PHE A 224 4.31 -14.40 -14.46
N LEU A 225 3.19 -13.72 -14.19
CA LEU A 225 2.63 -12.73 -15.11
C LEU A 225 3.58 -11.53 -15.28
N SER A 226 4.19 -11.06 -14.19
CA SER A 226 5.15 -9.96 -14.27
C SER A 226 6.43 -10.35 -14.99
N PHE A 227 6.89 -11.60 -14.85
CA PHE A 227 7.96 -12.16 -15.68
C PHE A 227 7.61 -12.13 -17.16
N GLY A 228 6.40 -12.58 -17.53
CA GLY A 228 5.92 -12.49 -18.91
C GLY A 228 5.94 -11.05 -19.45
N CYS A 229 5.48 -10.08 -18.64
CA CYS A 229 5.50 -8.66 -19.01
C CYS A 229 6.94 -8.12 -19.16
N GLY A 230 7.83 -8.47 -18.24
CA GLY A 230 9.25 -8.10 -18.33
C GLY A 230 9.88 -8.66 -19.59
N LYS A 231 9.64 -9.93 -19.89
CA LYS A 231 10.19 -10.59 -21.08
C LYS A 231 9.73 -9.94 -22.38
N THR A 232 8.45 -9.58 -22.50
CA THR A 232 7.95 -8.87 -23.69
C THR A 232 8.58 -7.49 -23.88
N LEU A 233 9.08 -6.86 -22.82
CA LEU A 233 9.76 -5.57 -22.87
C LEU A 233 11.28 -5.72 -23.05
N SER A 234 11.82 -6.93 -22.88
CA SER A 234 13.27 -7.18 -22.90
C SER A 234 13.89 -6.79 -24.24
N SER A 235 13.26 -7.15 -25.37
CA SER A 235 13.77 -6.82 -26.71
C SER A 235 13.77 -5.32 -26.99
N TRP A 236 12.73 -4.61 -26.54
CA TRP A 236 12.69 -3.16 -26.64
C TRP A 236 13.78 -2.52 -25.78
N MET A 237 14.04 -3.05 -24.58
CA MET A 237 15.09 -2.54 -23.71
C MET A 237 16.51 -2.82 -24.23
N SER A 238 16.76 -3.98 -24.87
CA SER A 238 18.07 -4.29 -25.45
C SER A 238 18.44 -3.34 -26.59
N ASP A 239 17.43 -2.88 -27.34
CA ASP A 239 17.61 -1.96 -28.47
C ASP A 239 17.75 -0.51 -28.04
N PHE A 240 17.99 -0.24 -26.74
CA PHE A 240 18.17 1.12 -26.24
C PHE A 240 19.35 1.78 -26.96
N PRO A 241 19.14 2.92 -27.65
CA PRO A 241 20.21 3.60 -28.35
C PRO A 241 21.20 4.14 -27.31
N ILE A 242 22.36 3.50 -27.23
CA ILE A 242 23.44 3.90 -26.32
C ILE A 242 23.84 5.32 -26.71
N THR A 243 23.77 6.22 -25.74
CA THR A 243 24.14 7.63 -25.86
C THR A 243 25.66 7.78 -25.98
N SER A 244 26.25 7.32 -27.07
CA SER A 244 27.53 7.90 -27.52
C SER A 244 27.25 9.33 -28.00
N ASN A 245 28.29 10.17 -28.07
CA ASN A 245 28.16 11.63 -28.25
C ASN A 245 27.38 12.09 -29.50
N ASP A 246 27.01 11.19 -30.42
CA ASP A 246 26.18 11.44 -31.60
C ASP A 246 24.88 10.61 -31.55
N LEU A 247 23.90 11.07 -30.76
CA LEU A 247 22.59 10.41 -30.68
C LEU A 247 21.74 10.78 -31.89
N ASP A 248 21.49 9.80 -32.77
CA ASP A 248 20.54 9.96 -33.87
C ASP A 248 19.12 10.12 -33.30
N LEU A 249 18.59 11.34 -33.40
CA LEU A 249 17.27 11.70 -32.91
C LEU A 249 16.17 10.84 -33.55
N VAL A 250 16.34 10.41 -34.81
CA VAL A 250 15.35 9.57 -35.50
C VAL A 250 15.31 8.17 -34.90
N VAL A 251 16.48 7.58 -34.65
CA VAL A 251 16.59 6.27 -34.00
C VAL A 251 16.01 6.32 -32.59
N TYR A 252 16.30 7.37 -31.84
CA TYR A 252 15.74 7.57 -30.50
C TYR A 252 14.22 7.73 -30.49
N GLN A 253 13.67 8.52 -31.43
CA GLN A 253 12.22 8.69 -31.57
C GLN A 253 11.52 7.37 -31.98
N ASN A 254 12.13 6.59 -32.87
CA ASN A 254 11.61 5.26 -33.24
C ASN A 254 11.60 4.32 -32.02
N TRP A 255 12.70 4.27 -31.26
CA TRP A 255 12.78 3.48 -30.03
C TRP A 255 11.72 3.91 -28.99
N ILE A 256 11.44 5.21 -28.86
CA ILE A 256 10.34 5.73 -28.02
C ILE A 256 8.99 5.21 -28.51
N ASN A 257 8.74 5.25 -29.82
CA ASN A 257 7.47 4.82 -30.42
C ASN A 257 7.23 3.32 -30.24
N ASP A 258 8.27 2.51 -30.46
CA ASP A 258 8.23 1.06 -30.29
C ASP A 258 7.96 0.68 -28.83
N GLY A 259 8.65 1.34 -27.89
CA GLY A 259 8.41 1.17 -26.47
C GLY A 259 7.00 1.54 -26.03
N THR A 260 6.50 2.65 -26.56
CA THR A 260 5.12 3.10 -26.32
C THR A 260 4.11 2.07 -26.82
N ASN A 261 4.33 1.50 -28.01
CA ASN A 261 3.47 0.47 -28.59
C ASN A 261 3.53 -0.84 -27.78
N ALA A 262 4.72 -1.27 -27.37
CA ALA A 262 4.90 -2.45 -26.52
C ALA A 262 4.15 -2.31 -25.18
N LEU A 263 4.26 -1.15 -24.52
CA LEU A 263 3.52 -0.86 -23.30
C LEU A 263 2.01 -0.79 -23.51
N MET A 264 1.54 -0.20 -24.63
CA MET A 264 0.11 -0.20 -24.97
C MET A 264 -0.43 -1.62 -25.20
N ASN A 265 0.34 -2.48 -25.87
CA ASN A 265 -0.03 -3.89 -26.06
C ASN A 265 -0.17 -4.63 -24.72
N LEU A 266 0.74 -4.37 -23.77
CA LEU A 266 0.64 -4.90 -22.41
C LEU A 266 -0.59 -4.39 -21.65
N LEU A 267 -1.01 -3.16 -21.90
CA LEU A 267 -2.20 -2.56 -21.26
C LEU A 267 -3.51 -2.92 -21.97
N SER A 268 -3.47 -3.45 -23.20
CA SER A 268 -4.67 -3.80 -23.97
C SER A 268 -5.69 -4.69 -23.22
N PRO A 269 -5.29 -5.69 -22.39
CA PRO A 269 -6.26 -6.49 -21.64
C PRO A 269 -7.02 -5.68 -20.57
N VAL A 270 -6.42 -4.59 -20.07
CA VAL A 270 -7.08 -3.67 -19.13
C VAL A 270 -8.21 -2.93 -19.83
N GLY A 271 -8.03 -2.55 -21.09
CA GLY A 271 -9.10 -1.97 -21.93
C GLY A 271 -10.30 -2.91 -22.05
N ILE A 272 -10.05 -4.19 -22.36
CA ILE A 272 -11.09 -5.22 -22.44
C ILE A 272 -11.85 -5.36 -21.11
N PHE A 273 -11.15 -5.27 -19.97
CA PHE A 273 -11.79 -5.28 -18.66
C PHE A 273 -12.67 -4.05 -18.44
N LEU A 274 -12.14 -2.85 -18.71
CA LEU A 274 -12.86 -1.58 -18.54
C LEU A 274 -14.07 -1.45 -19.47
N GLU A 275 -14.13 -2.17 -20.57
CA GLU A 275 -15.24 -2.12 -21.52
C GLU A 275 -16.25 -3.26 -21.35
N ASN A 276 -15.94 -4.25 -20.51
CA ASN A 276 -16.78 -5.43 -20.38
C ASN A 276 -18.18 -5.07 -19.83
N PRO A 277 -19.24 -5.25 -20.62
CA PRO A 277 -20.57 -4.76 -20.28
C PRO A 277 -21.19 -5.41 -19.03
N TYR A 278 -20.67 -6.56 -18.59
CA TYR A 278 -21.22 -7.34 -17.48
C TYR A 278 -20.59 -7.01 -16.12
N LEU A 279 -19.62 -6.08 -16.08
CA LEU A 279 -18.99 -5.68 -14.83
C LEU A 279 -19.76 -4.54 -14.12
N PRO A 280 -19.82 -4.53 -12.78
CA PRO A 280 -20.64 -3.56 -12.04
C PRO A 280 -20.30 -2.08 -12.28
N HIS A 281 -19.03 -1.76 -12.52
CA HIS A 281 -18.60 -0.38 -12.79
C HIS A 281 -19.10 0.13 -14.15
N ASN A 282 -19.31 -0.78 -15.12
CA ASN A 282 -19.79 -0.43 -16.45
C ASN A 282 -21.29 -0.19 -16.53
N LEU A 283 -22.08 -0.74 -15.60
CA LEU A 283 -23.51 -0.41 -15.54
C LEU A 283 -23.74 1.06 -15.21
N LEU A 284 -22.95 1.63 -14.31
CA LEU A 284 -23.00 3.05 -14.00
C LEU A 284 -22.57 3.91 -15.20
N ALA A 285 -21.54 3.48 -15.93
CA ALA A 285 -21.10 4.14 -17.16
C ALA A 285 -22.15 4.04 -18.30
N MET A 286 -22.90 2.93 -18.38
CA MET A 286 -24.01 2.76 -19.31
C MET A 286 -25.21 3.64 -18.97
N LEU A 287 -25.52 3.80 -17.68
CA LEU A 287 -26.57 4.72 -17.21
C LEU A 287 -26.25 6.17 -17.58
N VAL A 288 -24.97 6.53 -17.59
CA VAL A 288 -24.49 7.85 -18.02
C VAL A 288 -24.59 8.01 -19.54
N SER A 289 -24.11 7.02 -20.31
CA SER A 289 -24.10 7.08 -21.78
C SER A 289 -25.45 6.78 -22.45
N GLY A 290 -26.48 6.39 -21.71
CA GLY A 290 -27.80 6.03 -22.23
C GLY A 290 -27.87 4.66 -22.92
N ASN A 291 -26.74 3.95 -23.04
CA ASN A 291 -26.61 2.68 -23.76
C ASN A 291 -26.85 1.46 -22.86
N ILE A 292 -27.99 1.44 -22.19
CA ILE A 292 -28.33 0.41 -21.19
C ILE A 292 -28.71 -0.90 -21.90
N LYS A 293 -27.94 -1.97 -21.65
CA LYS A 293 -28.28 -3.33 -22.10
C LYS A 293 -29.11 -4.04 -21.04
N PRO A 294 -30.37 -4.46 -21.30
CA PRO A 294 -31.23 -5.12 -20.31
C PRO A 294 -30.60 -6.37 -19.69
N LEU A 295 -29.91 -7.17 -20.51
CA LEU A 295 -29.21 -8.39 -20.06
C LEU A 295 -28.10 -8.07 -19.04
N ALA A 296 -27.42 -6.92 -19.19
CA ALA A 296 -26.37 -6.48 -18.27
C ALA A 296 -26.96 -6.05 -16.91
N ILE A 297 -28.13 -5.41 -16.90
CA ILE A 297 -28.84 -5.10 -15.65
C ILE A 297 -29.23 -6.39 -14.93
N LEU A 298 -29.75 -7.38 -15.64
CA LEU A 298 -30.14 -8.67 -15.06
C LEU A 298 -28.93 -9.43 -14.51
N SER A 299 -27.81 -9.49 -15.22
CA SER A 299 -26.60 -10.14 -14.73
C SER A 299 -26.02 -9.44 -13.49
N ILE A 300 -26.01 -8.11 -13.47
CA ILE A 300 -25.43 -7.35 -12.36
C ILE A 300 -26.35 -7.36 -11.13
N SER A 301 -27.66 -7.19 -11.32
CA SER A 301 -28.63 -7.33 -10.24
C SER A 301 -28.63 -8.74 -9.66
N GLY A 302 -28.54 -9.77 -10.50
CA GLY A 302 -28.37 -11.16 -10.09
C GLY A 302 -27.08 -11.41 -9.30
N THR A 303 -25.94 -10.89 -9.76
CA THR A 303 -24.66 -11.03 -9.02
C THR A 303 -24.70 -10.28 -7.68
N PHE A 304 -25.29 -9.09 -7.63
CA PHE A 304 -25.43 -8.33 -6.38
C PHE A 304 -26.38 -9.04 -5.41
N LEU A 305 -27.50 -9.59 -5.90
CA LEU A 305 -28.45 -10.35 -5.11
C LEU A 305 -27.83 -11.65 -4.58
N ALA A 306 -27.09 -12.38 -5.41
CA ALA A 306 -26.33 -13.56 -4.98
C ALA A 306 -25.29 -13.20 -3.91
N PHE A 307 -24.58 -12.09 -4.09
CA PHE A 307 -23.60 -11.60 -3.11
C PHE A 307 -24.25 -11.24 -1.77
N LEU A 308 -25.42 -10.57 -1.80
CA LEU A 308 -26.20 -10.24 -0.60
C LEU A 308 -26.77 -11.47 0.10
N LEU A 309 -27.34 -12.42 -0.66
CA LEU A 309 -27.83 -13.67 -0.10
C LEU A 309 -26.69 -14.45 0.55
N ALA A 310 -25.54 -14.55 -0.12
CA ALA A 310 -24.35 -15.18 0.45
C ALA A 310 -23.91 -14.46 1.74
N ALA A 311 -23.85 -13.13 1.76
CA ALA A 311 -23.53 -12.36 2.96
C ALA A 311 -24.51 -12.64 4.11
N TYR A 312 -25.81 -12.67 3.81
CA TYR A 312 -26.88 -12.94 4.78
C TYR A 312 -26.78 -14.35 5.36
N PHE A 313 -26.68 -15.39 4.52
CA PHE A 313 -26.53 -16.77 4.98
C PHE A 313 -25.23 -16.96 5.78
N LEU A 314 -24.13 -16.36 5.34
CA LEU A 314 -22.87 -16.39 6.08
C LEU A 314 -22.93 -15.66 7.42
N SER A 315 -23.74 -14.60 7.53
CA SER A 315 -23.96 -13.88 8.78
C SER A 315 -24.75 -14.70 9.80
N LYS A 316 -25.65 -15.58 9.32
CA LYS A 316 -26.51 -16.46 10.14
C LYS A 316 -25.86 -17.78 10.50
N TYR A 317 -24.91 -18.27 9.71
CA TYR A 317 -24.23 -19.53 9.99
C TYR A 317 -23.30 -19.37 11.22
N GLU A 318 -23.80 -19.65 12.41
CA GLU A 318 -22.94 -19.89 13.56
C GLU A 318 -22.13 -21.15 13.26
N SER A 319 -20.80 -21.01 13.12
CA SER A 319 -19.98 -22.21 13.13
C SER A 319 -19.95 -22.68 14.58
N ASP A 320 -20.46 -23.88 14.85
CA ASP A 320 -20.38 -24.52 16.15
C ASP A 320 -18.99 -24.34 16.77
N ALA A 321 -18.99 -23.69 17.93
CA ALA A 321 -17.83 -23.11 18.59
C ALA A 321 -16.93 -24.15 19.30
N ASN A 322 -16.92 -25.41 18.87
CA ASN A 322 -16.21 -26.50 19.56
C ASN A 322 -15.08 -27.18 18.75
N LYS A 323 -14.72 -26.67 17.57
CA LYS A 323 -13.48 -27.12 16.90
C LYS A 323 -12.28 -26.42 17.53
N GLN A 324 -11.32 -27.20 18.05
CA GLN A 324 -10.07 -26.71 18.63
C GLN A 324 -9.44 -25.62 17.72
N LYS A 325 -9.16 -24.45 18.30
CA LYS A 325 -8.46 -23.36 17.60
C LYS A 325 -7.08 -23.87 17.19
N TYR A 326 -6.76 -23.77 15.90
CA TYR A 326 -5.46 -24.20 15.39
C TYR A 326 -4.42 -23.09 15.55
N TYR A 327 -3.27 -23.42 16.12
CA TYR A 327 -2.12 -22.52 16.23
C TYR A 327 -1.00 -22.95 15.26
N PRO A 328 -0.78 -22.22 14.15
CA PRO A 328 0.13 -22.65 13.08
C PRO A 328 1.60 -22.30 13.32
N PHE A 329 1.90 -21.38 14.23
CA PHE A 329 3.24 -20.76 14.31
C PHE A 329 4.23 -21.51 15.20
N ILE A 330 3.94 -22.74 15.61
CA ILE A 330 4.84 -23.55 16.46
C ILE A 330 6.22 -23.73 15.80
N LEU A 331 6.27 -23.96 14.49
CA LEU A 331 7.53 -24.09 13.75
C LEU A 331 8.30 -22.77 13.68
N VAL A 332 7.60 -21.65 13.47
CA VAL A 332 8.19 -20.31 13.46
C VAL A 332 8.77 -19.96 14.83
N GLU A 333 8.03 -20.26 15.91
CA GLU A 333 8.49 -20.11 17.28
C GLU A 333 9.77 -20.90 17.54
N LYS A 334 9.81 -22.19 17.16
CA LYS A 334 11.00 -23.03 17.27
C LYS A 334 12.19 -22.46 16.49
N GLY A 335 11.98 -22.07 15.23
CA GLY A 335 13.03 -21.47 14.41
C GLY A 335 13.60 -20.18 15.02
N LEU A 336 12.73 -19.33 15.54
CA LEU A 336 13.14 -18.10 16.21
C LEU A 336 13.96 -18.36 17.46
N THR A 337 13.63 -19.37 18.28
CA THR A 337 14.48 -19.69 19.44
C THR A 337 15.91 -20.03 19.07
N VAL A 338 16.12 -20.66 17.92
CA VAL A 338 17.47 -21.01 17.45
C VAL A 338 18.22 -19.74 17.05
N LEU A 339 17.56 -18.85 16.30
CA LEU A 339 18.14 -17.59 15.83
C LEU A 339 18.39 -16.58 16.95
N THR A 340 17.67 -16.69 18.07
CA THR A 340 17.78 -15.76 19.21
C THR A 340 18.63 -16.26 20.37
N LYS A 341 19.04 -17.54 20.39
CA LYS A 341 19.98 -18.10 21.38
C LYS A 341 21.23 -17.25 21.62
N PRO A 342 21.92 -16.66 20.61
CA PRO A 342 23.09 -15.82 20.85
C PRO A 342 22.76 -14.43 21.45
N LEU A 343 21.48 -14.08 21.62
CA LEU A 343 21.04 -12.71 21.95
C LEU A 343 20.58 -12.51 23.41
N GLY A 344 20.69 -13.52 24.28
CA GLY A 344 20.24 -13.49 25.67
C GLY A 344 18.89 -14.18 25.89
N LYS A 345 18.85 -15.15 26.82
CA LYS A 345 18.01 -16.35 26.70
C LYS A 345 16.50 -16.24 27.04
N HIS A 346 15.99 -15.16 27.65
CA HIS A 346 14.59 -15.18 28.15
C HIS A 346 13.71 -14.01 27.71
N TYR A 347 14.14 -12.76 27.86
CA TYR A 347 13.24 -11.62 27.69
C TYR A 347 12.84 -11.35 26.22
N SER A 348 13.80 -11.32 25.30
CA SER A 348 13.55 -11.14 23.86
C SER A 348 12.70 -12.27 23.28
N ASN A 349 12.94 -13.51 23.70
CA ASN A 349 12.17 -14.68 23.28
C ASN A 349 10.70 -14.59 23.72
N VAL A 350 10.46 -14.21 24.97
CA VAL A 350 9.10 -14.01 25.48
C VAL A 350 8.38 -12.90 24.71
N LEU A 351 9.07 -11.79 24.40
CA LEU A 351 8.49 -10.71 23.61
C LEU A 351 8.17 -11.14 22.17
N PHE A 352 9.05 -11.90 21.52
CA PHE A 352 8.81 -12.41 20.17
C PHE A 352 7.62 -13.35 20.15
N TYR A 353 7.51 -14.25 21.12
CA TYR A 353 6.34 -15.12 21.27
C TYR A 353 5.07 -14.33 21.51
N HIS A 354 5.12 -13.30 22.37
CA HIS A 354 3.97 -12.44 22.61
C HIS A 354 3.47 -11.81 21.30
N HIS A 355 4.37 -11.31 20.44
CA HIS A 355 3.99 -10.71 19.15
C HIS A 355 3.41 -11.71 18.16
N ILE A 356 4.02 -12.90 18.02
CA ILE A 356 3.59 -13.92 17.05
C ILE A 356 2.24 -14.54 17.44
N ARG A 357 1.98 -14.66 18.74
CA ARG A 357 0.73 -15.21 19.27
C ARG A 357 -0.46 -14.26 19.18
N THR A 358 -0.26 -13.01 18.76
CA THR A 358 -1.37 -12.07 18.63
C THR A 358 -2.30 -12.43 17.45
N ASP A 359 -3.61 -12.25 17.65
CA ASP A 359 -4.59 -12.35 16.55
C ASP A 359 -4.24 -11.37 15.41
N TYR A 360 -3.65 -10.21 15.73
CA TYR A 360 -3.16 -9.25 14.73
C TYR A 360 -2.10 -9.86 13.80
N PHE A 361 -1.07 -10.51 14.37
CA PHE A 361 -0.04 -11.18 13.58
C PHE A 361 -0.62 -12.35 12.78
N PHE A 362 -1.49 -13.16 13.39
CA PHE A 362 -2.17 -14.26 12.70
C PHE A 362 -2.96 -13.79 11.47
N HIS A 363 -3.62 -12.63 11.59
CA HIS A 363 -4.35 -12.04 10.48
C HIS A 363 -3.42 -11.44 9.41
N ARG A 364 -2.19 -11.02 9.73
CA ARG A 364 -1.31 -10.37 8.73
C ARG A 364 -0.13 -11.22 8.26
N PHE A 365 0.01 -12.45 8.79
CA PHE A 365 1.16 -13.32 8.50
C PHE A 365 1.48 -13.58 7.01
N PRO A 366 0.53 -13.64 6.04
CA PRO A 366 0.88 -13.96 4.65
C PRO A 366 1.81 -12.91 4.01
N VAL A 367 1.89 -11.72 4.58
CA VAL A 367 2.87 -10.69 4.19
C VAL A 367 4.30 -11.21 4.27
N LEU A 368 4.56 -12.18 5.16
CA LEU A 368 5.87 -12.82 5.34
C LEU A 368 6.22 -13.85 4.27
N LEU A 369 5.25 -14.21 3.42
CA LEU A 369 5.49 -14.96 2.19
C LEU A 369 5.86 -14.01 1.03
N GLY A 370 6.11 -12.74 1.32
CA GLY A 370 6.33 -11.67 0.36
C GLY A 370 5.05 -10.88 0.13
N SER A 371 5.19 -9.58 -0.05
CA SER A 371 4.08 -8.74 -0.50
C SER A 371 3.84 -8.90 -2.00
N LEU A 372 2.70 -8.45 -2.53
CA LEU A 372 2.46 -8.47 -3.98
C LEU A 372 3.51 -7.65 -4.75
N PRO A 373 3.93 -6.44 -4.29
CA PRO A 373 5.01 -5.69 -4.94
C PRO A 373 6.33 -6.45 -5.01
N PHE A 374 6.68 -7.23 -3.99
CA PHE A 374 7.90 -8.06 -3.98
C PHE A 374 7.90 -9.05 -5.14
N TRP A 375 6.84 -9.85 -5.30
CA TRP A 375 6.75 -10.84 -6.38
C TRP A 375 6.63 -10.19 -7.75
N LEU A 376 5.90 -9.07 -7.84
CA LEU A 376 5.77 -8.30 -9.07
C LEU A 376 7.14 -7.82 -9.55
N GLN A 377 7.92 -7.15 -8.69
CA GLN A 377 9.24 -6.61 -9.03
C GLN A 377 10.25 -7.71 -9.32
N LEU A 378 10.27 -8.77 -8.52
CA LEU A 378 11.14 -9.93 -8.76
C LEU A 378 10.89 -10.51 -10.16
N GLY A 379 9.62 -10.79 -10.49
CA GLY A 379 9.27 -11.31 -11.82
C GLY A 379 9.58 -10.33 -12.94
N LEU A 380 9.25 -9.04 -12.78
CA LEU A 380 9.48 -8.01 -13.80
C LEU A 380 10.98 -7.84 -14.10
N PHE A 381 11.82 -7.67 -13.07
CA PHE A 381 13.26 -7.52 -13.27
C PHE A 381 13.91 -8.81 -13.81
N SER A 382 13.47 -9.98 -13.37
CA SER A 382 13.93 -11.25 -13.97
C SER A 382 13.48 -11.41 -15.42
N GLY A 383 12.28 -10.95 -15.78
CA GLY A 383 11.79 -10.98 -17.16
C GLY A 383 12.56 -10.02 -18.06
N LEU A 384 12.85 -8.80 -17.58
CA LEU A 384 13.61 -7.80 -18.33
C LEU A 384 15.05 -8.24 -18.61
N LEU A 385 15.66 -9.01 -17.72
CA LEU A 385 17.04 -9.48 -17.88
C LEU A 385 17.15 -10.81 -18.64
N SER A 386 16.03 -11.47 -18.99
CA SER A 386 16.09 -12.83 -19.53
C SER A 386 16.77 -12.90 -20.90
N ASP A 387 16.60 -11.87 -21.73
CA ASP A 387 17.11 -11.84 -23.10
C ASP A 387 18.25 -10.81 -23.28
N ILE A 388 18.70 -10.14 -22.20
CA ILE A 388 19.78 -9.13 -22.22
C ILE A 388 21.09 -9.77 -21.76
N SER A 389 22.15 -9.61 -22.55
CA SER A 389 23.43 -10.20 -22.20
C SER A 389 24.11 -9.45 -21.02
N PRO A 390 24.79 -10.15 -20.08
CA PRO A 390 25.51 -9.51 -18.97
C PRO A 390 26.69 -8.61 -19.38
N LYS A 391 26.94 -8.46 -20.69
CA LYS A 391 27.99 -7.62 -21.26
C LYS A 391 27.48 -6.23 -21.65
N GLU A 392 26.17 -6.05 -21.78
CA GLU A 392 25.55 -4.80 -22.19
C GLU A 392 25.43 -3.83 -21.00
N ASN A 393 25.70 -2.53 -21.21
CA ASN A 393 25.56 -1.51 -20.15
C ASN A 393 24.11 -1.42 -19.62
N ILE A 394 23.12 -1.72 -20.47
CA ILE A 394 21.69 -1.74 -20.14
C ILE A 394 21.37 -2.80 -19.07
N PHE A 395 22.08 -3.93 -19.08
CA PHE A 395 21.97 -4.96 -18.04
C PHE A 395 22.20 -4.36 -16.65
N PHE A 396 23.25 -3.54 -16.51
CA PHE A 396 23.63 -2.93 -15.24
C PHE A 396 22.68 -1.81 -14.82
N LEU A 397 22.02 -1.13 -15.77
CA LEU A 397 20.93 -0.20 -15.47
C LEU A 397 19.78 -0.94 -14.76
N ILE A 398 19.26 -1.99 -15.38
CA ILE A 398 18.14 -2.78 -14.83
C ILE A 398 18.55 -3.39 -13.48
N LEU A 399 19.79 -3.89 -13.38
CA LEU A 399 20.32 -4.39 -12.11
C LEU A 399 20.37 -3.31 -11.03
N SER A 400 20.70 -2.05 -11.35
CA SER A 400 20.68 -0.97 -10.35
C SER A 400 19.28 -0.60 -9.85
N PHE A 401 18.26 -0.70 -10.72
CA PHE A 401 16.87 -0.58 -10.30
C PHE A 401 16.49 -1.71 -9.34
N TYR A 402 16.90 -2.94 -9.65
CA TYR A 402 16.74 -4.09 -8.74
C TYR A 402 17.46 -3.84 -7.41
N LEU A 403 18.72 -3.41 -7.42
CA LEU A 403 19.53 -3.20 -6.20
C LEU A 403 18.89 -2.26 -5.17
N MET A 404 18.14 -1.25 -5.63
CA MET A 404 17.63 -0.18 -4.77
C MET A 404 16.12 -0.25 -4.56
N PHE A 405 15.33 -0.26 -5.65
CA PHE A 405 13.87 -0.20 -5.54
C PHE A 405 13.28 -1.49 -4.96
N PHE A 406 13.83 -2.65 -5.33
CA PHE A 406 13.35 -3.94 -4.84
C PHE A 406 13.39 -4.01 -3.31
N VAL A 407 14.55 -3.66 -2.74
CA VAL A 407 14.77 -3.70 -1.29
C VAL A 407 13.87 -2.68 -0.58
N PHE A 408 13.79 -1.44 -1.09
CA PHE A 408 12.96 -0.40 -0.48
C PHE A 408 11.48 -0.79 -0.45
N PHE A 409 10.90 -1.18 -1.58
CA PHE A 409 9.48 -1.52 -1.66
C PHE A 409 9.14 -2.79 -0.87
N TYR A 410 10.07 -3.75 -0.78
CA TYR A 410 9.92 -4.90 0.09
C TYR A 410 9.82 -4.48 1.57
N VAL A 411 10.79 -3.70 2.05
CA VAL A 411 10.85 -3.24 3.45
C VAL A 411 9.63 -2.38 3.81
N ASP A 412 9.28 -1.39 2.99
CA ASP A 412 8.13 -0.52 3.24
C ASP A 412 6.82 -1.31 3.27
N SER A 413 6.64 -2.24 2.33
CA SER A 413 5.43 -3.06 2.27
C SER A 413 5.27 -3.99 3.48
N VAL A 414 6.35 -4.60 3.97
CA VAL A 414 6.26 -5.46 5.15
C VAL A 414 6.04 -4.63 6.42
N TYR A 415 6.76 -3.51 6.57
CA TYR A 415 6.60 -2.64 7.74
C TYR A 415 5.19 -2.06 7.83
N THR A 416 4.68 -1.45 6.75
CA THR A 416 3.33 -0.86 6.73
C THR A 416 2.25 -1.88 7.08
N ASN A 417 2.34 -3.09 6.52
CA ASN A 417 1.38 -4.14 6.83
C ASN A 417 1.48 -4.65 8.26
N LEU A 418 2.66 -4.65 8.88
CA LEU A 418 2.88 -5.16 10.24
C LEU A 418 3.25 -4.05 11.23
N GLN A 419 2.81 -2.81 10.97
CA GLN A 419 3.13 -1.65 11.78
C GLN A 419 2.69 -1.83 13.23
N GLY A 420 1.51 -2.43 13.48
CA GLY A 420 1.03 -2.77 14.82
C GLY A 420 1.90 -3.79 15.57
N VAL A 421 2.84 -4.46 14.92
CA VAL A 421 3.82 -5.34 15.58
C VAL A 421 5.16 -4.63 15.74
N PHE A 422 5.67 -4.03 14.67
CA PHE A 422 7.04 -3.53 14.60
C PHE A 422 7.23 -2.10 15.10
N SER A 423 6.21 -1.25 15.01
CA SER A 423 6.35 0.15 15.42
C SER A 423 6.57 0.26 16.94
N LEU A 424 7.38 1.23 17.35
CA LEU A 424 7.70 1.45 18.77
C LEU A 424 6.44 1.72 19.60
N ASP A 425 5.55 2.53 19.04
CA ASP A 425 4.31 2.96 19.65
C ASP A 425 3.29 1.84 19.81
N SER A 426 3.39 0.74 19.06
CA SER A 426 2.41 -0.35 19.16
C SER A 426 2.38 -1.11 20.49
N GLU A 427 3.36 -0.91 21.38
CA GLU A 427 3.26 -1.40 22.77
C GLU A 427 2.14 -0.68 23.55
N GLY A 428 1.77 0.52 23.13
CA GLY A 428 0.78 1.36 23.81
C GLY A 428 1.11 1.54 25.29
N LYS A 429 0.11 1.37 26.16
CA LYS A 429 0.26 1.47 27.61
C LYS A 429 1.15 0.38 28.21
N LYS A 430 1.42 -0.73 27.51
CA LYS A 430 2.29 -1.81 28.01
C LYS A 430 3.74 -1.37 28.14
N ILE A 431 4.11 -0.24 27.53
CA ILE A 431 5.46 0.32 27.67
C ILE A 431 5.84 0.66 29.12
N LEU A 432 4.83 0.94 29.96
CA LEU A 432 5.01 1.12 31.41
C LEU A 432 5.63 -0.12 32.07
N ILE A 433 5.27 -1.32 31.60
CA ILE A 433 5.83 -2.59 32.11
C ILE A 433 7.33 -2.66 31.77
N HIS A 434 7.74 -2.20 30.59
CA HIS A 434 9.14 -2.14 30.19
C HIS A 434 9.94 -1.15 31.06
N PHE A 435 9.35 0.00 31.37
CA PHE A 435 9.97 0.99 32.27
C PHE A 435 10.09 0.47 33.70
N MET A 436 9.06 -0.22 34.22
CA MET A 436 9.11 -0.90 35.52
C MET A 436 10.21 -1.97 35.56
N ALA A 437 10.48 -2.63 34.43
CA ALA A 437 11.59 -3.57 34.27
C ALA A 437 12.97 -2.89 34.05
N LYS A 438 13.08 -1.57 34.29
CA LYS A 438 14.30 -0.75 34.11
C LYS A 438 14.86 -0.80 32.68
N LYS A 439 13.98 -0.96 31.67
CA LYS A 439 14.35 -0.88 30.24
C LYS A 439 13.97 0.48 29.68
N ASN A 440 14.81 1.04 28.82
CA ASN A 440 14.54 2.32 28.16
C ASN A 440 13.89 2.09 26.79
N LEU A 441 13.32 3.14 26.18
CA LEU A 441 12.74 3.07 24.82
C LEU A 441 13.75 2.60 23.77
N TRP A 442 15.04 2.87 23.97
CA TRP A 442 16.11 2.34 23.12
C TRP A 442 16.19 0.81 23.17
N ASP A 443 15.97 0.20 24.32
CA ASP A 443 15.94 -1.26 24.45
C ASP A 443 14.73 -1.84 23.76
N VAL A 444 13.60 -1.13 23.82
CA VAL A 444 12.37 -1.49 23.11
C VAL A 444 12.58 -1.46 21.60
N PHE A 445 13.16 -0.37 21.10
CA PHE A 445 13.52 -0.22 19.69
C PHE A 445 14.44 -1.33 19.20
N LYS A 446 15.52 -1.62 19.94
CA LYS A 446 16.49 -2.66 19.57
C LYS A 446 15.83 -4.02 19.37
N TYR A 447 14.92 -4.44 20.26
CA TYR A 447 14.28 -5.75 20.08
C TYR A 447 13.31 -5.74 18.90
N LYS A 448 12.52 -4.67 18.70
CA LYS A 448 11.59 -4.59 17.57
C LYS A 448 12.29 -4.56 16.22
N PHE A 449 13.35 -3.78 16.12
CA PHE A 449 14.17 -3.71 14.92
C PHE A 449 14.83 -5.06 14.61
N ARG A 450 15.38 -5.74 15.63
CA ARG A 450 15.91 -7.11 15.47
C ARG A 450 14.84 -8.11 15.07
N PHE A 451 13.65 -8.02 15.67
CA PHE A 451 12.52 -8.88 15.33
C PHE A 451 12.15 -8.75 13.85
N PHE A 452 12.11 -7.50 13.35
CA PHE A 452 11.88 -7.21 11.94
C PHE A 452 12.93 -7.88 11.03
N ILE A 453 14.21 -7.73 11.35
CA ILE A 453 15.31 -8.33 10.57
C ILE A 453 15.18 -9.85 10.53
N ILE A 454 15.09 -10.50 11.68
CA ILE A 454 15.07 -11.97 11.79
C ILE A 454 13.91 -12.57 10.97
N LEU A 455 12.77 -11.87 10.97
CA LEU A 455 11.54 -12.36 10.39
C LEU A 455 11.41 -12.06 8.88
N THR A 456 12.05 -11.00 8.38
CA THR A 456 11.86 -10.54 6.99
C THR A 456 13.11 -10.66 6.12
N PHE A 457 14.32 -10.62 6.68
CA PHE A 457 15.56 -10.76 5.91
C PHE A 457 15.71 -12.12 5.18
N PRO A 458 15.32 -13.28 5.76
CA PRO A 458 15.47 -14.57 5.09
C PRO A 458 14.71 -14.68 3.76
N LEU A 459 13.54 -14.05 3.65
CA LEU A 459 12.78 -14.05 2.40
C LEU A 459 13.46 -13.19 1.32
N MET A 460 14.06 -12.07 1.71
CA MET A 460 14.82 -11.23 0.77
C MET A 460 15.99 -12.02 0.18
N LEU A 461 16.75 -12.74 1.02
CA LEU A 461 17.83 -13.62 0.55
C LEU A 461 17.31 -14.72 -0.39
N LEU A 462 16.16 -15.32 -0.08
CA LEU A 462 15.54 -16.30 -0.97
C LEU A 462 15.15 -15.67 -2.31
N GLY A 463 14.65 -14.43 -2.31
CA GLY A 463 14.40 -13.65 -3.52
C GLY A 463 15.67 -13.44 -4.34
N ASP A 464 16.78 -13.05 -3.70
CA ASP A 464 18.07 -12.87 -4.38
C ASP A 464 18.60 -14.15 -5.00
N VAL A 465 18.51 -15.27 -4.28
CA VAL A 465 18.92 -16.59 -4.80
C VAL A 465 18.07 -16.98 -6.01
N ILE A 466 16.75 -16.77 -5.95
CA ILE A 466 15.86 -17.01 -7.08
C ILE A 466 16.27 -16.12 -8.27
N PHE A 467 16.41 -14.81 -8.05
CA PHE A 467 16.77 -13.84 -9.09
C PHE A 467 18.11 -14.18 -9.76
N ILE A 468 19.16 -14.48 -8.98
CA ILE A 468 20.49 -14.85 -9.48
C ILE A 468 20.43 -16.15 -10.29
N SER A 469 19.65 -17.14 -9.82
CA SER A 469 19.54 -18.45 -10.48
C SER A 469 18.79 -18.35 -11.81
N PHE A 470 17.67 -17.61 -11.86
CA PHE A 470 16.88 -17.43 -13.07
C PHE A 470 17.61 -16.65 -14.15
N ASN A 471 18.35 -15.60 -13.78
CA ASN A 471 19.10 -14.76 -14.71
C ASN A 471 20.51 -15.27 -15.02
N GLN A 472 20.92 -16.43 -14.48
CA GLN A 472 22.25 -17.02 -14.68
C GLN A 472 23.41 -16.03 -14.46
N MET A 473 23.30 -15.17 -13.44
CA MET A 473 24.29 -14.13 -13.19
C MET A 473 25.63 -14.73 -12.76
N ASP A 474 26.75 -14.08 -13.14
CA ASP A 474 28.07 -14.43 -12.62
C ASP A 474 28.04 -14.40 -11.08
N ILE A 475 28.54 -15.48 -10.47
CA ILE A 475 28.65 -15.67 -9.02
C ILE A 475 29.29 -14.46 -8.35
N ARG A 476 30.29 -13.82 -8.98
CA ARG A 476 30.94 -12.62 -8.42
C ARG A 476 29.95 -11.47 -8.26
N ILE A 477 29.20 -11.17 -9.31
CA ILE A 477 28.16 -10.12 -9.30
C ILE A 477 27.01 -10.52 -8.37
N GLY A 478 26.65 -11.80 -8.32
CA GLY A 478 25.64 -12.34 -7.41
C GLY A 478 26.00 -12.11 -5.93
N ILE A 479 27.22 -12.44 -5.52
CA ILE A 479 27.69 -12.21 -4.13
C ILE A 479 27.68 -10.72 -3.80
N LEU A 480 28.20 -9.88 -4.69
CA LEU A 480 28.21 -8.43 -4.51
C LEU A 480 26.78 -7.84 -4.40
N THR A 481 25.84 -8.37 -5.18
CA THR A 481 24.41 -8.00 -5.12
C THR A 481 23.82 -8.33 -3.76
N ILE A 482 24.04 -9.54 -3.24
CA ILE A 482 23.56 -9.95 -1.90
C ILE A 482 24.13 -9.05 -0.80
N LEU A 483 25.42 -8.70 -0.87
CA LEU A 483 26.06 -7.81 0.10
C LEU A 483 25.48 -6.40 0.06
N MET A 484 25.31 -5.84 -1.14
CA MET A 484 24.69 -4.53 -1.33
C MET A 484 23.25 -4.51 -0.83
N HIS A 485 22.47 -5.55 -1.12
CA HIS A 485 21.10 -5.72 -0.61
C HIS A 485 21.07 -5.78 0.92
N ALA A 486 22.01 -6.48 1.56
CA ALA A 486 22.07 -6.53 3.02
C ALA A 486 22.29 -5.14 3.63
N VAL A 487 23.18 -4.34 3.04
CA VAL A 487 23.45 -2.97 3.49
C VAL A 487 22.26 -2.04 3.21
N ALA A 488 21.70 -2.08 2.00
CA ALA A 488 20.52 -1.30 1.61
C ALA A 488 19.30 -1.63 2.49
N TYR A 489 19.10 -2.92 2.78
CA TYR A 489 18.03 -3.40 3.64
C TYR A 489 18.13 -2.83 5.06
N LEU A 490 19.34 -2.79 5.64
CA LEU A 490 19.56 -2.18 6.95
C LEU A 490 19.27 -0.67 6.95
N LEU A 491 19.69 0.04 5.90
CA LEU A 491 19.40 1.47 5.76
C LEU A 491 17.90 1.75 5.64
N PHE A 492 17.23 1.11 4.68
CA PHE A 492 15.81 1.34 4.42
C PHE A 492 14.94 0.89 5.59
N SER A 493 15.29 -0.20 6.27
CA SER A 493 14.57 -0.61 7.48
C SER A 493 14.69 0.44 8.59
N LEU A 494 15.86 1.02 8.84
CA LEU A 494 15.99 2.11 9.83
C LEU A 494 15.17 3.34 9.46
N LEU A 495 15.19 3.74 8.18
CA LEU A 495 14.45 4.91 7.72
C LEU A 495 12.94 4.73 7.88
N VAL A 496 12.41 3.55 7.55
CA VAL A 496 10.98 3.26 7.69
C VAL A 496 10.53 3.24 9.17
N PHE A 497 11.41 2.92 10.11
CA PHE A 497 11.10 3.02 11.54
C PHE A 497 11.12 4.46 12.09
N LEU A 498 11.73 5.41 11.37
CA LEU A 498 11.96 6.79 11.83
C LEU A 498 10.69 7.50 12.30
N PRO A 499 9.52 7.42 11.63
CA PRO A 499 8.29 8.07 12.10
C PRO A 499 7.88 7.62 13.50
N SER A 500 8.01 6.32 13.81
CA SER A 500 7.70 5.76 15.14
C SER A 500 8.68 6.18 16.23
N VAL A 501 9.91 6.54 15.86
CA VAL A 501 10.93 7.10 16.78
C VAL A 501 10.72 8.60 16.98
N VAL A 502 10.32 9.30 15.92
CA VAL A 502 10.24 10.77 15.93
C VAL A 502 9.06 11.27 16.76
N SER A 503 7.90 10.65 16.56
CA SER A 503 6.61 11.00 17.16
C SER A 503 5.85 9.74 17.60
N PRO A 504 6.27 9.08 18.69
CA PRO A 504 5.57 7.90 19.21
C PRO A 504 4.23 8.27 19.86
N HIS A 505 3.16 7.53 19.52
CA HIS A 505 1.82 7.70 20.10
C HIS A 505 1.40 6.46 20.89
N PHE A 506 1.62 6.44 22.20
CA PHE A 506 1.29 5.29 23.05
C PHE A 506 -0.18 5.22 23.50
N ASN A 507 -0.93 6.32 23.36
CA ASN A 507 -2.32 6.43 23.79
C ASN A 507 -3.29 6.22 22.62
N PHE A 508 -3.50 4.96 22.24
CA PHE A 508 -4.51 4.57 21.24
C PHE A 508 -5.51 3.57 21.83
N ILE A 509 -6.74 3.60 21.30
CA ILE A 509 -7.84 2.69 21.68
C ILE A 509 -7.80 1.43 20.80
N ASN A 510 -7.41 1.60 19.53
CA ASN A 510 -7.28 0.53 18.57
C ASN A 510 -5.92 0.63 17.87
N ILE A 511 -5.22 -0.49 17.70
CA ILE A 511 -3.90 -0.55 17.08
C ILE A 511 -3.92 -0.04 15.63
N GLU A 512 -5.07 -0.10 14.96
CA GLU A 512 -5.28 0.47 13.62
C GLU A 512 -5.23 2.01 13.60
N GLN A 513 -5.42 2.69 14.75
CA GLN A 513 -5.30 4.15 14.84
C GLN A 513 -3.86 4.64 14.69
N LEU A 514 -2.87 3.75 14.83
CA LEU A 514 -1.45 4.09 14.69
C LEU A 514 -1.13 4.64 13.29
N ASP A 515 -1.96 4.36 12.29
CA ASP A 515 -1.80 4.82 10.90
C ASP A 515 -2.59 6.11 10.61
N GLU A 516 -3.46 6.55 11.53
CA GLU A 516 -4.37 7.69 11.34
C GLU A 516 -3.79 9.00 11.89
N TYR A 517 -2.70 8.96 12.66
CA TYR A 517 -2.09 10.16 13.23
C TYR A 517 -1.42 11.02 12.15
N PRO A 518 -1.83 12.30 11.99
CA PRO A 518 -1.43 13.13 10.86
C PRO A 518 0.07 13.50 10.88
N ASP A 519 0.66 13.69 12.05
CA ASP A 519 2.09 13.97 12.21
C ASP A 519 2.95 12.77 11.81
N LYS A 520 2.54 11.55 12.18
CA LYS A 520 3.23 10.32 11.78
C LYS A 520 3.11 10.07 10.28
N LYS A 521 1.90 10.28 9.72
CA LYS A 521 1.65 10.10 8.28
C LYS A 521 2.48 11.07 7.43
N THR A 522 2.49 12.36 7.79
CA THR A 522 3.30 13.37 7.09
C THR A 522 4.80 13.05 7.16
N LEU A 523 5.31 12.61 8.31
CA LEU A 523 6.70 12.16 8.44
C LEU A 523 6.98 10.92 7.59
N GLN A 524 6.07 9.95 7.56
CA GLN A 524 6.21 8.75 6.75
C GLN A 524 6.24 9.09 5.26
N ASP A 525 5.32 9.93 4.79
CA ASP A 525 5.26 10.37 3.38
C ASP A 525 6.52 11.17 3.00
N MET A 526 7.01 12.05 3.89
CA MET A 526 8.26 12.78 3.69
C MET A 526 9.47 11.85 3.60
N VAL A 527 9.57 10.84 4.47
CA VAL A 527 10.66 9.84 4.42
C VAL A 527 10.60 9.07 3.10
N LYS A 528 9.42 8.62 2.66
CA LYS A 528 9.24 7.93 1.37
C LYS A 528 9.66 8.81 0.21
N PHE A 529 9.25 10.08 0.22
CA PHE A 529 9.62 11.04 -0.81
C PHE A 529 11.13 11.26 -0.89
N ILE A 530 11.82 11.44 0.26
CA ILE A 530 13.28 11.61 0.29
C ILE A 530 13.99 10.35 -0.23
N ILE A 531 13.50 9.16 0.13
CA ILE A 531 14.11 7.90 -0.32
C ILE A 531 13.96 7.76 -1.84
N LEU A 532 12.74 7.87 -2.35
CA LEU A 532 12.42 7.67 -3.76
C LEU A 532 12.95 8.80 -4.66
N GLY A 533 12.93 10.04 -4.17
CA GLY A 533 13.30 11.23 -4.94
C GLY A 533 14.78 11.60 -4.85
N CYS A 534 15.46 11.25 -3.75
CA CYS A 534 16.86 11.65 -3.54
C CYS A 534 17.78 10.45 -3.31
N VAL A 535 17.52 9.60 -2.30
CA VAL A 535 18.48 8.57 -1.88
C VAL A 535 18.72 7.54 -2.99
N ILE A 536 17.65 7.00 -3.58
CA ILE A 536 17.74 5.99 -4.64
C ILE A 536 18.32 6.58 -5.94
N PRO A 537 17.85 7.72 -6.46
CA PRO A 537 18.45 8.31 -7.66
C PRO A 537 19.95 8.63 -7.49
N CYS A 538 20.36 9.17 -6.33
CA CYS A 538 21.77 9.43 -6.05
C CYS A 538 22.60 8.14 -5.97
N SER A 539 22.05 7.03 -5.47
CA SER A 539 22.75 5.74 -5.43
C SER A 539 22.83 5.02 -6.78
N MET A 540 22.11 5.52 -7.78
CA MET A 540 22.15 5.07 -9.18
C MET A 540 23.01 5.98 -10.06
N LEU A 541 23.65 7.01 -9.51
CA LEU A 541 24.53 7.89 -10.28
C LEU A 541 25.69 7.13 -10.98
N PRO A 542 26.33 6.11 -10.37
CA PRO A 542 27.36 5.35 -11.07
C PRO A 542 26.83 4.60 -12.30
N THR A 543 25.59 4.11 -12.30
CA THR A 543 25.01 3.49 -13.50
C THR A 543 24.73 4.51 -14.59
N ALA A 544 24.24 5.70 -14.23
CA ALA A 544 24.05 6.78 -15.21
C ALA A 544 25.38 7.13 -15.90
N LEU A 545 26.46 7.27 -15.13
CA LEU A 545 27.80 7.54 -15.67
C LEU A 545 28.34 6.40 -16.55
N LEU A 546 28.01 5.14 -16.24
CA LEU A 546 28.40 3.99 -17.06
C LEU A 546 27.70 4.03 -18.43
N ILE A 547 26.41 4.35 -18.47
CA ILE A 547 25.61 4.37 -19.71
C ILE A 547 26.05 5.51 -20.63
N THR A 548 26.50 6.63 -20.06
CA THR A 548 27.06 7.76 -20.81
C THR A 548 28.54 7.58 -21.13
N ASP A 549 29.10 6.38 -20.94
CA ASP A 549 30.52 6.03 -21.16
C ASP A 549 31.52 6.99 -20.46
N MET A 550 31.09 7.66 -19.37
CA MET A 550 31.94 8.58 -18.61
C MET A 550 32.87 7.85 -17.63
N ILE A 551 32.53 6.61 -17.26
CA ILE A 551 33.34 5.76 -16.39
C ILE A 551 33.54 4.38 -17.02
N SER A 552 34.70 3.77 -16.78
CA SER A 552 34.95 2.38 -17.19
C SER A 552 34.17 1.39 -16.32
N PHE A 553 33.89 0.21 -16.86
CA PHE A 553 33.20 -0.88 -16.16
C PHE A 553 33.83 -1.24 -14.79
N THR A 554 35.16 -1.27 -14.71
CA THR A 554 35.87 -1.54 -13.45
C THR A 554 35.63 -0.44 -12.41
N SER A 555 35.64 0.82 -12.85
CA SER A 555 35.34 1.96 -11.98
C SER A 555 33.89 1.93 -11.52
N PHE A 556 32.96 1.55 -12.40
CA PHE A 556 31.56 1.34 -12.07
C PHE A 556 31.38 0.29 -10.96
N ILE A 557 32.00 -0.89 -11.08
CA ILE A 557 31.91 -1.93 -10.05
C ILE A 557 32.38 -1.39 -8.69
N PHE A 558 33.51 -0.67 -8.69
CA PHE A 558 34.04 -0.11 -7.47
C PHE A 558 33.11 0.93 -6.85
N PHE A 559 32.63 1.92 -7.63
CA PHE A 559 31.77 2.97 -7.09
C PHE A 559 30.40 2.44 -6.67
N GLN A 560 29.76 1.59 -7.48
CA GLN A 560 28.41 1.11 -7.22
C GLN A 560 28.34 0.15 -6.02
N TRP A 561 29.24 -0.84 -5.94
CA TRP A 561 29.16 -1.82 -4.86
C TRP A 561 29.96 -1.43 -3.62
N MET A 562 31.12 -0.79 -3.76
CA MET A 562 31.96 -0.42 -2.60
C MET A 562 31.65 1.00 -2.13
N GLY A 563 31.62 1.99 -3.04
CA GLY A 563 31.34 3.39 -2.71
C GLY A 563 29.96 3.58 -2.09
N VAL A 564 28.90 3.13 -2.77
CA VAL A 564 27.53 3.27 -2.26
C VAL A 564 27.31 2.48 -0.98
N SER A 565 27.81 1.24 -0.89
CA SER A 565 27.73 0.44 0.37
C SER A 565 28.37 1.16 1.55
N LEU A 566 29.56 1.75 1.35
CA LEU A 566 30.24 2.49 2.40
C LEU A 566 29.42 3.72 2.85
N MET A 567 28.86 4.47 1.90
CA MET A 567 27.96 5.59 2.20
C MET A 567 26.72 5.12 2.99
N PHE A 568 26.13 4.00 2.61
CA PHE A 568 24.97 3.44 3.32
C PHE A 568 25.34 2.97 4.73
N LEU A 569 26.52 2.36 4.94
CA LEU A 569 26.98 1.99 6.28
C LEU A 569 27.21 3.21 7.17
N LEU A 570 27.84 4.27 6.65
CA LEU A 570 28.06 5.51 7.40
C LEU A 570 26.72 6.17 7.79
N THR A 571 25.77 6.22 6.86
CA THR A 571 24.43 6.76 7.14
C THR A 571 23.67 5.90 8.17
N VAL A 572 23.70 4.57 8.06
CA VAL A 572 23.16 3.64 9.06
C VAL A 572 23.71 3.94 10.45
N MET A 573 25.04 4.08 10.58
CA MET A 573 25.69 4.37 11.86
C MET A 573 25.24 5.73 12.43
N SER A 574 25.15 6.76 11.59
CA SER A 574 24.69 8.09 11.99
C SER A 574 23.24 8.07 12.49
N ILE A 575 22.34 7.38 11.79
CA ILE A 575 20.92 7.25 12.15
C ILE A 575 20.78 6.48 13.45
N ILE A 576 21.50 5.37 13.65
CA ILE A 576 21.49 4.59 14.89
C ILE A 576 21.91 5.45 16.09
N LEU A 577 22.99 6.22 15.97
CA LEU A 577 23.47 7.11 17.04
C LEU A 577 22.43 8.18 17.38
N TRP A 578 21.80 8.76 16.36
CA TRP A 578 20.74 9.75 16.54
C TRP A 578 19.49 9.16 17.22
N ILE A 579 19.00 8.00 16.76
CA ILE A 579 17.87 7.28 17.36
C ILE A 579 18.17 6.97 18.83
N ARG A 580 19.37 6.46 19.13
CA ARG A 580 19.80 6.16 20.50
C ARG A 580 19.74 7.41 21.39
N LYS A 581 20.33 8.52 20.95
CA LYS A 581 20.33 9.79 21.71
C LYS A 581 18.91 10.29 21.98
N LYS A 582 18.02 10.21 20.98
CA LYS A 582 16.63 10.65 21.09
C LYS A 582 15.81 9.77 22.04
N LEU A 583 15.86 8.45 21.87
CA LEU A 583 15.02 7.52 22.67
C LEU A 583 15.46 7.43 24.13
N ILE A 584 16.75 7.60 24.44
CA ILE A 584 17.23 7.68 25.82
C ILE A 584 16.69 8.95 26.50
N LYS A 585 16.51 10.05 25.77
CA LYS A 585 15.96 11.30 26.34
C LYS A 585 14.48 11.19 26.71
N ILE A 586 13.71 10.34 26.04
CA ILE A 586 12.25 10.18 26.22
C ILE A 586 11.92 9.14 27.32
N SER A 587 12.91 8.63 28.07
CA SER A 587 12.72 7.50 29.00
C SER A 587 12.11 7.85 30.37
N GLY A 588 11.29 8.91 30.47
CA GLY A 588 10.60 9.30 31.70
C GLY A 588 9.09 9.05 31.64
N ILE A 589 8.50 8.55 32.74
CA ILE A 589 7.05 8.26 32.87
C ILE A 589 6.20 9.52 32.57
N ASP A 590 6.67 10.69 33.01
CA ASP A 590 5.97 11.97 32.84
C ASP A 590 5.87 12.43 31.37
N SER A 591 6.72 11.90 30.49
CA SER A 591 6.72 12.27 29.06
C SER A 591 5.68 11.51 28.22
N ILE A 592 5.04 10.47 28.78
CA ILE A 592 4.05 9.63 28.07
C ILE A 592 2.60 10.12 28.27
N TYR A 593 2.35 10.92 29.31
CA TYR A 593 1.03 11.49 29.61
C TYR A 593 0.78 12.87 28.99
N LEU A 594 1.76 13.44 28.28
CA LEU A 594 1.67 14.70 27.51
C LEU A 594 1.48 14.42 26.02
#